data_AF-A0A060SVC0-F1
#
_entry.id   AF-A0A060SVC0-F1
#
_cell.length_a   1.000
_cell.length_b   1.000
_cell.length_c   1.000
_cell.angle_alpha   90.00
_cell.angle_beta   90.00
_cell.angle_gamma   90.00
#
_symmetry.space_group_name_H-M   'P 1'
#
loop_
_entity.id
_entity.type
_entity.pdbx_description
1 polymer ?
#
loop_
_entity_poly.entity_id
_entity_poly.type
_entity_poly.pdbx_seq_one_letter_code
_entity_poly.pdbx_strand_id
1 'polypeptide(L)'
;MDALLARFCDLRQIFVETGVRPDGFSLPRQHALLHYTWMIKQFGSPNGVCTSISESKHIAAVKRPWRASNRNKPLLQILPTNARLSKLAAMRVELGRRGLLQGDIVSYALRKVGLAPPHDEQEQIEEVHAHEQEITDVDGPRVESHVYLSKQYAERKPVNTVAERLGIPALRDLLRRFLRDQLYPDLMSREKLCLWLTAPGFLCLCGWQFIAAQLLSSMLLMAR
;
A
#
# COMPACT_ATOMS: atom_id res chain seq x y z
N MET A 1 22.72 -0.14 14.38
CA MET A 1 22.56 0.95 13.40
C MET A 1 23.27 2.21 13.89
N ASP A 2 22.89 2.77 15.04
CA ASP A 2 23.43 4.06 15.52
C ASP A 2 24.97 4.09 15.65
N ALA A 3 25.58 3.04 16.24
CA ALA A 3 27.03 2.96 16.36
C ALA A 3 27.78 2.92 15.01
N LEU A 4 27.20 2.26 14.00
CA LEU A 4 27.78 2.22 12.66
C LEU A 4 27.63 3.56 11.93
N LEU A 5 26.52 4.25 12.17
CA LEU A 5 26.24 5.55 11.59
C LEU A 5 27.16 6.64 12.16
N ALA A 6 27.42 6.58 13.46
CA ALA A 6 28.45 7.41 14.12
C ALA A 6 29.82 7.16 13.51
N ARG A 7 30.25 5.89 13.42
CA ARG A 7 31.53 5.52 12.80
C ARG A 7 31.64 6.00 11.34
N PHE A 8 30.56 5.94 10.56
CA PHE A 8 30.53 6.49 9.20
C PHE A 8 30.71 8.02 9.20
N CYS A 9 30.04 8.73 10.10
CA CYS A 9 30.16 10.18 10.24
C CYS A 9 31.58 10.61 10.64
N ASP A 10 32.28 9.80 11.42
CA ASP A 10 33.67 10.06 11.80
C ASP A 10 34.62 9.81 10.61
N LEU A 11 34.48 8.65 9.95
CA LEU A 11 35.38 8.25 8.87
C LEU A 11 35.22 9.09 7.59
N ARG A 12 34.04 9.66 7.33
CA ARG A 12 33.83 10.45 6.09
C ARG A 12 34.70 11.71 6.05
N GLN A 13 35.23 12.16 7.19
CA GLN A 13 36.06 13.35 7.28
C GLN A 13 37.35 13.21 6.47
N ILE A 14 37.85 11.98 6.30
CA ILE A 14 39.00 11.65 5.44
C ILE A 14 38.83 12.19 4.02
N PHE A 15 37.63 12.16 3.45
CA PHE A 15 37.38 12.64 2.08
C PHE A 15 37.47 14.18 1.95
N VAL A 16 37.28 14.91 3.06
CA VAL A 16 37.55 16.36 3.11
C VAL A 16 39.05 16.58 3.26
N GLU A 17 39.71 15.83 4.14
CA GLU A 17 41.16 15.91 4.38
C GLU A 17 41.99 15.57 3.13
N THR A 18 41.59 14.56 2.36
CA THR A 18 42.24 14.19 1.10
C THR A 18 41.88 15.10 -0.07
N GLY A 19 41.06 16.13 0.15
CA GLY A 19 40.65 17.09 -0.88
C GLY A 19 39.72 16.52 -1.96
N VAL A 20 39.20 15.30 -1.78
CA VAL A 20 38.25 14.68 -2.73
C VAL A 20 36.94 15.46 -2.73
N ARG A 21 36.54 16.00 -1.57
CA ARG A 21 35.36 16.84 -1.45
C ARG A 21 35.54 17.97 -0.44
N PRO A 22 36.13 19.10 -0.86
CA PRO A 22 36.46 20.21 0.05
C PRO A 22 35.21 20.94 0.59
N ASP A 23 34.12 20.98 -0.19
CA ASP A 23 32.87 21.68 0.18
C ASP A 23 32.01 20.93 1.22
N GLY A 24 32.49 19.80 1.74
CA GLY A 24 31.85 19.02 2.80
C GLY A 24 30.73 18.07 2.33
N PHE A 25 29.85 17.73 3.27
CA PHE A 25 28.84 16.67 3.13
C PHE A 25 27.41 17.16 3.35
N SER A 26 26.89 17.93 2.38
CA SER A 26 25.49 18.39 2.33
C SER A 26 24.63 17.55 1.38
N LEU A 27 24.98 16.27 1.15
CA LEU A 27 24.20 15.41 0.26
C LEU A 27 22.87 15.05 0.92
N PRO A 28 21.72 15.29 0.24
CA PRO A 28 20.41 14.97 0.79
C PRO A 28 20.29 13.52 1.28
N ARG A 29 20.92 12.57 0.56
CA ARG A 29 20.93 11.15 0.95
C ARG A 29 21.71 10.88 2.24
N GLN A 30 22.85 11.55 2.43
CA GLN A 30 23.66 11.39 3.65
C GLN A 30 23.01 12.05 4.86
N HIS A 31 22.32 13.17 4.66
CA HIS A 31 21.52 13.79 5.71
C HIS A 31 20.33 12.91 6.11
N ALA A 32 19.65 12.27 5.14
CA ALA A 32 18.54 11.36 5.40
C ALA A 32 18.95 10.16 6.28
N LEU A 33 20.16 9.63 6.12
CA LEU A 33 20.68 8.50 6.91
C LEU A 33 20.64 8.77 8.43
N LEU A 34 20.93 10.01 8.85
CA LEU A 34 20.90 10.40 10.27
C LEU A 34 19.51 10.24 10.90
N HIS A 35 18.46 10.32 10.08
CA HIS A 35 17.07 10.22 10.53
C HIS A 35 16.52 8.80 10.49
N TYR A 36 17.22 7.84 9.86
CA TYR A 36 16.67 6.50 9.62
C TYR A 36 16.35 5.75 10.89
N THR A 37 17.24 5.71 11.88
CA THR A 37 16.95 4.95 13.11
C THR A 37 15.74 5.52 13.85
N TRP A 38 15.63 6.85 13.91
CA TRP A 38 14.48 7.51 14.53
C TRP A 38 13.19 7.25 13.74
N MET A 39 13.23 7.40 12.41
CA MET A 39 12.07 7.14 11.55
C MET A 39 11.63 5.67 11.60
N ILE A 40 12.56 4.72 11.68
CA ILE A 40 12.24 3.29 11.83
C ILE A 40 11.57 3.04 13.18
N LYS A 41 12.01 3.69 14.26
CA LYS A 41 11.36 3.54 15.58
C LYS A 41 9.97 4.16 15.64
N GLN A 42 9.74 5.28 14.95
CA GLN A 42 8.46 6.01 14.99
C GLN A 42 7.44 5.53 13.95
N PHE A 43 7.91 5.15 12.76
CA PHE A 43 7.08 4.81 11.60
C PHE A 43 7.34 3.41 11.06
N GLY A 44 8.27 2.66 11.67
CA GLY A 44 8.44 1.25 11.39
C GLY A 44 7.20 0.48 11.84
N SER A 45 6.79 -0.47 11.01
CA SER A 45 5.68 -1.34 11.35
C SER A 45 6.20 -2.56 12.11
N PRO A 46 5.79 -2.76 13.37
CA PRO A 46 6.21 -3.92 14.16
C PRO A 46 5.70 -5.24 13.54
N ASN A 47 4.64 -5.17 12.75
CA ASN A 47 3.99 -6.32 12.14
C ASN A 47 4.60 -6.68 10.77
N GLY A 48 5.70 -6.03 10.36
CA GLY A 48 6.30 -6.21 9.04
C GLY A 48 5.48 -5.62 7.88
N VAL A 49 4.37 -4.93 8.16
CA VAL A 49 3.53 -4.30 7.12
C VAL A 49 4.00 -2.89 6.81
N CYS A 50 4.74 -2.70 5.74
CA CYS A 50 5.20 -1.39 5.27
C CYS A 50 4.36 -0.86 4.10
N THR A 51 4.54 0.41 3.76
CA THR A 51 3.87 1.06 2.62
C THR A 51 4.20 0.39 1.28
N SER A 52 5.33 -0.32 1.17
CA SER A 52 5.64 -1.07 -0.06
C SER A 52 4.75 -2.29 -0.25
N ILE A 53 4.20 -2.89 0.81
CA ILE A 53 3.27 -4.02 0.70
C ILE A 53 1.94 -3.55 0.13
N SER A 54 1.37 -2.47 0.68
CA SER A 54 0.12 -1.90 0.16
C SER A 54 0.30 -1.33 -1.25
N GLU A 55 1.44 -0.71 -1.54
CA GLU A 55 1.74 -0.20 -2.88
C GLU A 55 1.94 -1.33 -3.91
N SER A 56 2.58 -2.43 -3.53
CA SER A 56 2.72 -3.61 -4.40
C SER A 56 1.36 -4.20 -4.75
N LYS A 57 0.45 -4.31 -3.77
CA LYS A 57 -0.92 -4.77 -4.00
C LYS A 57 -1.73 -3.77 -4.84
N HIS A 58 -1.54 -2.47 -4.62
CA HIS A 58 -2.14 -1.41 -5.43
C HIS A 58 -1.65 -1.43 -6.89
N ILE A 59 -0.37 -1.75 -7.14
CA ILE A 59 0.14 -1.94 -8.51
C ILE A 59 -0.63 -3.06 -9.22
N ALA A 60 -0.78 -4.21 -8.57
CA ALA A 60 -1.45 -5.38 -9.14
C ALA A 60 -2.96 -5.17 -9.31
N ALA A 61 -3.64 -4.63 -8.29
CA ALA A 61 -5.09 -4.48 -8.27
C ALA A 61 -5.59 -3.23 -9.02
N VAL A 62 -4.79 -2.18 -9.16
CA VAL A 62 -5.24 -0.90 -9.73
C VAL A 62 -4.38 -0.48 -10.91
N LYS A 63 -3.07 -0.30 -10.72
CA LYS A 63 -2.24 0.31 -11.78
C LYS A 63 -2.16 -0.55 -13.05
N ARG A 64 -1.95 -1.86 -12.93
CA ARG A 64 -1.90 -2.77 -14.09
C ARG A 64 -3.26 -2.85 -14.82
N PRO A 65 -4.40 -3.12 -14.14
CA PRO A 65 -5.72 -3.09 -14.78
C PRO A 65 -6.10 -1.75 -15.40
N TRP A 66 -5.76 -0.64 -14.73
CA TRP A 66 -5.99 0.71 -15.27
C TRP A 66 -5.25 0.92 -16.59
N ARG A 67 -3.96 0.53 -16.66
CA ARG A 67 -3.16 0.61 -17.89
C ARG A 67 -3.72 -0.26 -19.02
N ALA A 68 -4.34 -1.39 -18.70
CA ALA A 68 -4.97 -2.29 -19.67
C ALA A 68 -6.40 -1.86 -20.08
N SER A 69 -7.02 -0.95 -19.31
CA SER A 69 -8.37 -0.44 -19.59
C SER A 69 -8.37 0.61 -20.69
N ASN A 70 -9.53 0.83 -21.33
CA ASN A 70 -9.69 1.94 -22.27
C ASN A 70 -9.85 3.32 -21.59
N ARG A 71 -9.73 3.38 -20.25
CA ARG A 71 -9.89 4.58 -19.38
C ARG A 71 -11.29 5.20 -19.36
N ASN A 72 -12.27 4.67 -20.09
CA ASN A 72 -13.65 5.11 -20.03
C ASN A 72 -14.41 4.34 -18.94
N LYS A 73 -14.80 5.03 -17.86
CA LYS A 73 -15.40 4.41 -16.65
C LYS A 73 -14.56 3.24 -16.13
N PRO A 74 -13.30 3.50 -15.76
CA PRO A 74 -12.32 2.46 -15.47
C PRO A 74 -12.69 1.54 -14.31
N LEU A 75 -13.37 2.07 -13.30
CA LEU A 75 -13.75 1.28 -12.13
C LEU A 75 -14.61 0.07 -12.55
N LEU A 76 -15.51 0.27 -13.52
CA LEU A 76 -16.37 -0.79 -14.07
C LEU A 76 -15.59 -1.83 -14.88
N GLN A 77 -14.34 -1.54 -15.28
CA GLN A 77 -13.47 -2.47 -16.00
C GLN A 77 -12.45 -3.14 -15.08
N ILE A 78 -11.87 -2.38 -14.15
CA ILE A 78 -10.88 -2.84 -13.19
C ILE A 78 -11.48 -3.90 -12.28
N LEU A 79 -12.68 -3.67 -11.74
CA LEU A 79 -13.30 -4.60 -10.79
C LEU A 79 -13.59 -5.98 -11.40
N PRO A 80 -14.25 -6.12 -12.56
CA PRO A 80 -14.42 -7.42 -13.21
C PRO A 80 -13.10 -8.06 -13.63
N THR A 81 -12.12 -7.26 -14.05
CA THR A 81 -10.79 -7.77 -14.43
C THR A 81 -10.08 -8.40 -13.25
N ASN A 82 -10.07 -7.74 -12.09
CA ASN A 82 -9.51 -8.28 -10.86
C ASN A 82 -10.24 -9.55 -10.43
N ALA A 83 -11.57 -9.53 -10.44
CA ALA A 83 -12.37 -10.72 -10.11
C ALA A 83 -12.05 -11.90 -11.05
N ARG A 84 -11.88 -11.65 -12.35
CA ARG A 84 -11.47 -12.67 -13.32
C ARG A 84 -10.07 -13.22 -13.02
N LEU A 85 -9.10 -12.35 -12.73
CA LEU A 85 -7.73 -12.76 -12.41
C LEU A 85 -7.69 -13.60 -11.13
N SER A 86 -8.41 -13.19 -10.07
CA SER A 86 -8.52 -13.96 -8.83
C SER A 86 -9.15 -15.34 -9.07
N LYS A 87 -10.20 -15.44 -9.89
CA LYS A 87 -10.81 -16.73 -10.26
C LYS A 87 -9.85 -17.61 -11.04
N LEU A 88 -9.10 -17.05 -12.00
CA LEU A 88 -8.10 -17.80 -12.77
C LEU A 88 -6.96 -18.29 -11.88
N ALA A 89 -6.50 -17.48 -10.92
CA ALA A 89 -5.49 -17.89 -9.94
C ALA A 89 -6.00 -19.05 -9.07
N ALA A 90 -7.22 -18.94 -8.52
CA ALA A 90 -7.82 -20.02 -7.74
C ALA A 90 -8.01 -21.31 -8.54
N MET A 91 -8.45 -21.20 -9.80
CA MET A 91 -8.56 -22.35 -10.71
C MET A 91 -7.21 -22.99 -11.01
N ARG A 92 -6.14 -22.21 -11.20
CA ARG A 92 -4.79 -22.74 -11.42
C ARG A 92 -4.32 -23.56 -10.22
N VAL A 93 -4.54 -23.08 -9.00
CA VAL A 93 -4.20 -23.82 -7.77
C VAL A 93 -4.96 -25.15 -7.71
N GLU A 94 -6.28 -25.15 -7.95
CA GLU A 94 -7.07 -26.38 -7.88
C GLU A 94 -6.72 -27.37 -9.02
N LEU A 95 -6.41 -26.88 -10.22
CA LEU A 95 -5.95 -27.73 -11.32
C LEU A 95 -4.55 -28.29 -11.05
N GLY A 96 -3.65 -27.49 -10.46
CA GLY A 96 -2.32 -27.94 -10.02
C GLY A 96 -2.41 -29.03 -8.95
N ARG A 97 -3.26 -28.83 -7.94
CA ARG A 97 -3.53 -29.83 -6.88
C ARG A 97 -4.05 -31.16 -7.44
N ARG A 98 -4.78 -31.13 -8.56
CA ARG A 98 -5.29 -32.33 -9.25
C ARG A 98 -4.29 -32.94 -10.24
N GLY A 99 -3.10 -32.36 -10.40
CA GLY A 99 -2.11 -32.80 -11.39
C GLY A 99 -2.50 -32.49 -12.84
N LEU A 100 -3.50 -31.63 -13.08
CA LEU A 100 -4.00 -31.30 -14.42
C LEU A 100 -3.16 -30.24 -15.14
N LEU A 101 -2.22 -29.61 -14.44
CA LEU A 101 -1.26 -28.64 -14.99
C LEU A 101 0.18 -29.19 -14.93
N GLN A 102 0.38 -30.48 -15.19
CA GLN A 102 1.72 -31.07 -15.25
C GLN A 102 2.35 -30.87 -16.63
N GLY A 103 3.36 -30.00 -16.68
CA GLY A 103 4.24 -29.78 -17.83
C GLY A 103 3.82 -28.65 -18.77
N ASP A 104 4.82 -28.06 -19.45
CA ASP A 104 4.60 -27.08 -20.51
C ASP A 104 4.24 -27.80 -21.84
N ILE A 105 3.61 -27.07 -22.77
CA ILE A 105 3.35 -27.50 -24.15
C ILE A 105 4.68 -27.94 -24.80
N VAL A 106 5.77 -27.24 -24.47
CA VAL A 106 7.13 -27.58 -24.91
C VAL A 106 7.56 -28.94 -24.37
N SER A 107 7.36 -29.21 -23.07
CA SER A 107 7.66 -30.50 -22.45
C SER A 107 6.82 -31.64 -23.03
N TYR A 108 5.54 -31.38 -23.32
CA TYR A 108 4.66 -32.32 -24.01
C TYR A 108 5.15 -32.63 -25.44
N ALA A 109 5.54 -31.59 -26.20
CA ALA A 109 6.07 -31.73 -27.55
C ALA A 109 7.41 -32.49 -27.56
N LEU A 110 8.33 -32.19 -26.64
CA LEU A 110 9.60 -32.91 -26.47
C LEU A 110 9.39 -34.38 -26.12
N ARG A 111 8.43 -34.68 -25.24
CA ARG A 111 8.05 -36.06 -24.87
C ARG A 111 7.46 -36.82 -26.06
N LYS A 112 6.65 -36.15 -26.89
CA LYS A 112 6.12 -36.70 -28.15
C LYS A 112 7.22 -37.03 -29.16
N VAL A 113 8.31 -36.27 -29.19
CA VAL A 113 9.44 -36.45 -30.13
C VAL A 113 10.55 -37.33 -29.54
N GLY A 114 10.40 -37.79 -28.28
CA GLY A 114 11.36 -38.69 -27.62
C GLY A 114 12.66 -38.01 -27.15
N LEU A 115 12.67 -36.68 -27.06
CA LEU A 115 13.82 -35.88 -26.58
C LEU A 115 13.66 -35.38 -25.13
N ALA A 116 12.68 -35.92 -24.38
CA ALA A 116 12.43 -35.46 -23.02
C ALA A 116 13.59 -35.84 -22.08
N PRO A 117 14.10 -34.89 -21.25
CA PRO A 117 15.03 -35.21 -20.16
C PRO A 117 14.41 -36.21 -19.17
N PRO A 118 15.23 -36.99 -18.44
CA PRO A 118 14.75 -37.84 -17.35
C PRO A 118 13.98 -37.01 -16.33
N HIS A 119 12.87 -37.57 -15.85
CA HIS A 119 11.92 -36.88 -15.01
C HIS A 119 12.42 -36.89 -13.55
N ASP A 120 12.94 -35.76 -13.06
CA ASP A 120 13.25 -35.63 -11.63
C ASP A 120 11.95 -35.35 -10.85
N GLU A 121 11.54 -36.30 -10.01
CA GLU A 121 10.38 -36.15 -9.12
C GLU A 121 10.57 -34.99 -8.13
N GLN A 122 11.82 -34.63 -7.84
CA GLN A 122 12.19 -33.53 -6.96
C GLN A 122 11.89 -32.14 -7.57
N GLU A 123 12.10 -31.97 -8.88
CA GLU A 123 11.78 -30.71 -9.60
C GLU A 123 10.28 -30.43 -9.57
N GLN A 124 9.42 -31.46 -9.66
CA GLN A 124 7.97 -31.27 -9.61
C GLN A 124 7.48 -30.75 -8.27
N ILE A 125 8.10 -31.21 -7.18
CA ILE A 125 7.77 -30.75 -5.82
C ILE A 125 8.19 -29.29 -5.68
N GLU A 126 9.39 -28.93 -6.13
CA GLU A 126 9.90 -27.57 -6.08
C GLU A 126 9.09 -26.58 -6.95
N GLU A 127 8.64 -26.99 -8.14
CA GLU A 127 7.80 -26.16 -9.03
C GLU A 127 6.41 -25.88 -8.43
N VAL A 128 5.82 -26.87 -7.77
CA VAL A 128 4.54 -26.73 -7.05
C VAL A 128 4.68 -25.74 -5.88
N HIS A 129 5.79 -25.81 -5.14
CA HIS A 129 6.05 -24.91 -4.00
C HIS A 129 6.60 -23.52 -4.40
N ALA A 130 7.16 -23.36 -5.61
CA ALA A 130 7.63 -22.07 -6.10
C ALA A 130 6.50 -21.03 -6.25
N HIS A 131 5.27 -21.48 -6.50
CA HIS A 131 4.08 -20.62 -6.56
C HIS A 131 3.53 -20.22 -5.19
N GLU A 132 4.01 -20.83 -4.10
CA GLU A 132 3.59 -20.51 -2.72
C GLU A 132 4.44 -19.39 -2.08
N GLN A 133 5.50 -18.92 -2.76
CA GLN A 133 6.43 -17.90 -2.23
C GLN A 133 5.98 -16.44 -2.40
N GLU A 134 4.81 -16.17 -2.99
CA GLU A 134 4.18 -14.87 -2.79
C GLU A 134 3.66 -14.79 -1.35
N ILE A 135 3.88 -13.66 -0.67
CA ILE A 135 3.32 -13.40 0.66
C ILE A 135 1.79 -13.54 0.56
N THR A 136 1.27 -14.72 0.85
CA THR A 136 -0.16 -15.00 0.85
C THR A 136 -0.75 -14.43 2.13
N ASP A 137 -1.83 -13.65 2.00
CA ASP A 137 -2.65 -13.30 3.15
C ASP A 137 -3.01 -14.60 3.89
N VAL A 138 -2.86 -14.62 5.22
CA VAL A 138 -3.34 -15.72 6.05
C VAL A 138 -4.82 -15.92 5.74
N ASP A 139 -5.18 -17.14 5.33
CA ASP A 139 -6.53 -17.50 4.88
C ASP A 139 -7.53 -17.22 6.02
N GLY A 140 -8.17 -16.05 5.96
CA GLY A 140 -9.34 -15.74 6.77
C GLY A 140 -10.58 -16.45 6.20
N PRO A 141 -11.70 -16.50 6.95
CA PRO A 141 -12.94 -17.06 6.43
C PRO A 141 -13.28 -16.44 5.07
N ARG A 142 -13.48 -17.30 4.06
CA ARG A 142 -13.81 -16.89 2.68
C ARG A 142 -15.19 -16.25 2.66
N VAL A 143 -15.23 -14.93 2.86
CA VAL A 143 -16.43 -14.12 2.68
C VAL A 143 -16.58 -13.85 1.18
N GLU A 144 -17.74 -14.18 0.62
CA GLU A 144 -18.07 -13.76 -0.74
C GLU A 144 -17.96 -12.24 -0.84
N SER A 145 -16.95 -11.76 -1.57
CA SER A 145 -16.73 -10.33 -1.78
C SER A 145 -17.72 -9.79 -2.84
N HIS A 146 -19.01 -9.93 -2.60
CA HIS A 146 -20.04 -9.29 -3.42
C HIS A 146 -20.17 -7.83 -3.01
N VAL A 147 -19.37 -6.97 -3.64
CA VAL A 147 -19.53 -5.52 -3.54
C VAL A 147 -20.63 -5.10 -4.50
N TYR A 148 -21.85 -4.91 -3.97
CA TYR A 148 -22.94 -4.30 -4.72
C TYR A 148 -22.70 -2.80 -4.81
N LEU A 149 -22.11 -2.35 -5.91
CA LEU A 149 -22.08 -0.93 -6.24
C LEU A 149 -23.48 -0.49 -6.69
N SER A 150 -23.96 0.62 -6.13
CA SER A 150 -25.20 1.23 -6.61
C SER A 150 -25.02 1.66 -8.06
N LYS A 151 -25.93 1.23 -8.95
CA LYS A 151 -25.89 1.60 -10.39
C LYS A 151 -26.07 3.10 -10.62
N GLN A 152 -26.55 3.83 -9.61
CA GLN A 152 -26.82 5.26 -9.63
C GLN A 152 -26.21 5.91 -8.40
N TYR A 153 -25.74 7.15 -8.55
CA TYR A 153 -25.46 8.01 -7.41
C TYR A 153 -26.77 8.25 -6.67
N ALA A 154 -26.77 8.10 -5.34
CA ALA A 154 -27.91 8.49 -4.54
C ALA A 154 -28.26 9.96 -4.87
N GLU A 155 -29.52 10.21 -5.22
CA GLU A 155 -30.02 11.55 -5.52
C GLU A 155 -29.61 12.52 -4.40
N ARG A 156 -29.22 13.74 -4.78
CA ARG A 156 -28.91 14.80 -3.81
C ARG A 156 -30.20 15.18 -3.08
N LYS A 157 -30.43 14.58 -1.92
CA LYS A 157 -31.59 14.85 -1.07
C LYS A 157 -31.20 15.83 0.04
N PRO A 158 -32.05 16.83 0.36
CA PRO A 158 -31.77 17.74 1.46
C PRO A 158 -31.71 16.96 2.79
N VAL A 159 -30.81 17.35 3.70
CA VAL A 159 -30.53 16.64 4.97
C VAL A 159 -31.80 16.40 5.79
N ASN A 160 -32.78 17.31 5.73
CA ASN A 160 -34.06 17.17 6.42
C ASN A 160 -34.87 15.94 5.93
N THR A 161 -34.91 15.70 4.61
CA THR A 161 -35.60 14.51 4.06
C THR A 161 -34.89 13.21 4.40
N VAL A 162 -33.56 13.25 4.61
CA VAL A 162 -32.79 12.09 5.07
C VAL A 162 -33.03 11.86 6.56
N ALA A 163 -33.13 12.95 7.35
CA ALA A 163 -33.44 12.92 8.77
C ALA A 163 -34.82 12.30 9.04
N GLU A 164 -35.84 12.68 8.27
CA GLU A 164 -37.19 12.10 8.34
C GLU A 164 -37.20 10.62 7.96
N ARG A 165 -36.53 10.24 6.86
CA ARG A 165 -36.45 8.84 6.41
C ARG A 165 -35.74 7.92 7.40
N LEU A 166 -34.72 8.44 8.09
CA LEU A 166 -33.95 7.68 9.08
C LEU A 166 -34.55 7.75 10.49
N GLY A 167 -35.59 8.57 10.71
CA GLY A 167 -36.19 8.79 12.03
C GLY A 167 -35.28 9.53 13.01
N ILE A 168 -34.31 10.32 12.52
CA ILE A 168 -33.32 11.03 13.33
C ILE A 168 -33.47 12.54 13.12
N PRO A 169 -34.33 13.23 13.90
CA PRO A 169 -34.58 14.66 13.71
C PRO A 169 -33.32 15.53 13.97
N ALA A 170 -32.40 15.07 14.82
CA ALA A 170 -31.15 15.76 15.16
C ALA A 170 -29.98 15.49 14.18
N LEU A 171 -30.22 14.81 13.05
CA LEU A 171 -29.17 14.40 12.10
C LEU A 171 -28.32 15.59 11.63
N ARG A 172 -28.94 16.74 11.43
CA ARG A 172 -28.26 17.97 10.99
C ARG A 172 -27.22 18.45 12.01
N ASP A 173 -27.53 18.35 13.30
CA ASP A 173 -26.63 18.82 14.36
C ASP A 173 -25.52 17.82 14.64
N LEU A 174 -25.80 16.52 14.52
CA LEU A 174 -24.78 15.48 14.57
C LEU A 174 -23.78 15.61 13.42
N LEU A 175 -24.25 15.84 12.18
CA LEU A 175 -23.38 16.09 11.03
C LEU A 175 -22.53 17.35 11.22
N ARG A 176 -23.10 18.42 11.79
CA ARG A 176 -22.34 19.66 12.09
C ARG A 176 -21.25 19.43 13.13
N ARG A 177 -21.52 18.65 14.18
CA ARG A 177 -20.51 18.30 15.20
C ARG A 177 -19.41 17.44 14.59
N PHE A 178 -19.79 16.40 13.84
CA PHE A 178 -18.83 15.55 13.14
C PHE A 178 -17.94 16.33 12.17
N LEU A 179 -18.53 17.20 11.34
CA LEU A 179 -17.76 18.02 10.40
C LEU A 179 -16.87 19.04 11.13
N ARG A 180 -17.31 19.58 12.26
CA ARG A 180 -16.48 20.46 13.11
C ARG A 180 -15.26 19.70 13.63
N ASP A 181 -15.46 18.49 14.14
CA ASP A 181 -14.38 17.66 14.69
C ASP A 181 -13.37 17.25 13.61
N GLN A 182 -13.82 17.01 12.38
CA GLN A 182 -12.96 16.66 11.24
C GLN A 182 -12.21 17.87 10.65
N LEU A 183 -12.86 19.04 10.56
CA LEU A 183 -12.27 20.23 9.94
C LEU A 183 -11.42 21.06 10.91
N TYR A 184 -11.71 20.98 12.22
CA TYR A 184 -11.06 21.80 13.25
C TYR A 184 -10.64 20.97 14.46
N PRO A 185 -9.76 19.96 14.29
CA PRO A 185 -9.29 19.12 15.40
C PRO A 185 -8.56 19.92 16.51
N ASP A 186 -7.96 21.06 16.15
CA ASP A 186 -7.21 21.91 17.08
C ASP A 186 -8.09 22.65 18.10
N LEU A 187 -9.36 22.91 17.78
CA LEU A 187 -10.27 23.66 18.65
C LEU A 187 -10.74 22.85 19.87
N MET A 188 -10.65 21.52 19.83
CA MET A 188 -10.97 20.63 20.96
C MET A 188 -9.77 20.42 21.91
N SER A 189 -8.58 20.91 21.56
CA SER A 189 -7.37 20.79 22.39
C SER A 189 -7.32 21.82 23.52
N ARG A 190 -8.09 22.92 23.44
CA ARG A 190 -8.02 24.05 24.37
C ARG A 190 -8.58 23.78 25.77
N GLU A 191 -9.50 22.83 25.92
CA GLU A 191 -9.99 22.40 27.25
C GLU A 191 -9.03 21.43 27.97
N LYS A 192 -8.06 20.84 27.26
CA LYS A 192 -7.02 19.97 27.85
C LYS A 192 -5.68 20.68 28.07
N LEU A 193 -5.59 21.97 27.72
CA LEU A 193 -4.34 22.74 27.74
C LEU A 193 -3.93 23.30 29.12
N CYS A 194 -4.73 23.13 30.19
CA CYS A 194 -4.36 23.60 31.53
C CYS A 194 -3.44 22.65 32.34
N LEU A 195 -3.08 21.46 31.84
CA LEU A 195 -2.23 20.52 32.60
C LEU A 195 -0.85 20.22 32.01
N TRP A 196 -0.48 20.79 30.86
CA TRP A 196 0.79 20.44 30.17
C TRP A 196 1.82 21.58 30.12
N LEU A 197 1.60 22.68 30.86
CA LEU A 197 2.49 23.86 30.85
C LEU A 197 3.73 23.72 31.76
N THR A 198 4.36 22.54 31.82
CA THR A 198 5.71 22.38 32.38
C THR A 198 6.54 21.32 31.62
N ALA A 199 7.03 21.64 30.42
CA ALA A 199 8.35 21.20 29.93
C ALA A 199 8.67 21.76 28.52
N PRO A 200 9.92 22.18 28.25
CA PRO A 200 10.31 22.81 26.99
C PRO A 200 10.73 21.76 25.95
N GLY A 201 10.29 21.93 24.70
CA GLY A 201 10.70 21.07 23.59
C GLY A 201 9.91 21.37 22.32
N PHE A 202 10.31 22.42 21.61
CA PHE A 202 9.70 22.84 20.34
C PHE A 202 9.73 21.74 19.29
N LEU A 203 8.55 21.30 18.83
CA LEU A 203 8.35 20.52 17.62
C LEU A 203 8.34 21.45 16.42
N CYS A 204 9.37 21.36 15.57
CA CYS A 204 9.40 22.01 14.28
C CYS A 204 8.47 21.26 13.29
N LEU A 205 7.38 21.93 12.90
CA LEU A 205 6.46 21.52 11.86
C LEU A 205 7.13 21.61 10.48
N CYS A 206 7.90 20.59 10.08
CA CYS A 206 8.35 20.44 8.70
C CYS A 206 8.02 19.07 8.07
N GLY A 207 7.50 18.11 8.83
CA GLY A 207 7.28 16.74 8.34
C GLY A 207 5.96 16.47 7.59
N TRP A 208 4.96 17.36 7.69
CA TRP A 208 3.61 17.09 7.19
C TRP A 208 3.33 17.59 5.76
N GLN A 209 4.16 18.47 5.20
CA GLN A 209 3.96 18.97 3.84
C GLN A 209 4.36 17.96 2.75
N PHE A 210 5.24 16.99 3.05
CA PHE A 210 5.71 16.05 2.03
C PHE A 210 4.72 14.89 1.74
N ILE A 211 4.01 14.40 2.76
CA ILE A 211 3.10 13.24 2.59
C ILE A 211 1.76 13.67 1.98
N ALA A 212 1.25 14.85 2.33
CA ALA A 212 0.02 15.39 1.76
C ALA A 212 0.18 15.78 0.28
N ALA A 213 1.34 16.31 -0.12
CA ALA A 213 1.61 16.71 -1.51
C ALA A 213 1.66 15.51 -2.47
N GLN A 214 2.11 14.33 -2.01
CA GLN A 214 2.28 13.16 -2.88
C GLN A 214 0.97 12.42 -3.14
N LEU A 215 0.03 12.46 -2.18
CA LEU A 215 -1.33 11.93 -2.34
C LEU A 215 -2.22 12.87 -3.17
N LEU A 216 -2.12 14.19 -2.99
CA LEU A 216 -2.85 15.17 -3.80
C LEU A 216 -2.32 15.28 -5.24
N SER A 217 -1.00 15.16 -5.46
CA SER A 217 -0.43 15.15 -6.81
C SER A 217 -0.82 13.90 -7.61
N SER A 218 -0.96 12.74 -6.96
CA SER A 218 -1.43 11.51 -7.63
C SER A 218 -2.93 11.53 -7.96
N MET A 219 -3.75 12.23 -7.18
CA MET A 219 -5.18 12.43 -7.50
C MET A 219 -5.41 13.48 -8.58
N LEU A 220 -4.62 14.58 -8.62
CA LEU A 220 -4.75 15.59 -9.68
C LEU A 220 -4.22 15.11 -11.04
N LEU A 221 -3.26 14.18 -11.08
CA LEU A 221 -2.79 13.60 -12.34
C LEU A 221 -3.76 12.58 -12.96
N MET A 222 -4.82 12.18 -12.24
CA MET A 222 -5.89 11.31 -12.75
C MET A 222 -7.11 12.09 -13.30
N ALA A 223 -7.11 13.43 -13.19
CA ALA A 223 -8.20 14.31 -13.62
C ALA A 223 -7.89 15.12 -14.89
N ARG A 224 -6.89 14.70 -15.69
CA ARG A 224 -6.65 15.19 -17.05
C ARG A 224 -6.54 14.02 -18.02
#